data_AF-A0A7Z9YAW4-F1
#
_entry.id   AF-A0A7Z9YAW4-F1
#
_cell.length_a   1.000
_cell.length_b   1.000
_cell.length_c   1.000
_cell.angle_alpha   90.00
_cell.angle_beta   90.00
_cell.angle_gamma   90.00
#
_symmetry.space_group_name_H-M   'P 1'
#
loop_
_entity.id
_entity.type
_entity.pdbx_description
1 polymer ?
#
loop_
_entity_poly.entity_id
_entity_poly.type
_entity_poly.pdbx_seq_one_letter_code
_entity_poly.pdbx_strand_id
1 'polypeptide(L)'
;MKPTTVVITVLMAMTAVAIVGATFQLTRAQPPPSRTPGAFRVMQTVENTWAAIAFEVKVSDETLKKARPLFQKAWDDRKKLMRESAGNFNAMMEGMRKIKNDLDAGLKKILSDDEMKKLTQWERSQRRRPPMGAPRRR
;
A
#
# COMPACT_ATOMS: atom_id res chain seq x y z
N MET A 1 5.68 -60.60 25.65
CA MET A 1 6.38 -60.00 26.80
C MET A 1 7.83 -59.79 26.41
N LYS A 2 8.35 -58.56 26.45
CA LYS A 2 9.78 -58.26 26.22
C LYS A 2 10.32 -57.57 27.48
N PRO A 3 11.46 -58.00 28.04
CA PRO A 3 12.01 -57.40 29.25
C PRO A 3 12.92 -56.20 28.95
N THR A 4 12.86 -55.26 29.88
CA THR A 4 13.62 -54.02 30.11
C THR A 4 15.07 -54.28 30.55
N THR A 5 15.99 -53.32 30.37
CA THR A 5 17.17 -52.92 31.23
C THR A 5 18.07 -51.94 30.42
N VAL A 6 18.06 -50.61 30.61
CA VAL A 6 18.80 -49.72 31.57
C VAL A 6 20.34 -49.85 31.49
N VAL A 7 21.10 -48.77 31.23
CA VAL A 7 22.13 -48.08 32.11
C VAL A 7 23.02 -47.28 31.12
N ILE A 8 23.14 -45.93 31.08
CA ILE A 8 23.74 -44.91 31.98
C ILE A 8 25.30 -44.80 31.91
N THR A 9 25.78 -43.64 31.40
CA THR A 9 27.08 -42.90 31.57
C THR A 9 28.42 -43.42 31.04
N VAL A 10 29.16 -42.53 30.33
CA VAL A 10 30.49 -41.92 30.60
C VAL A 10 30.63 -40.74 29.59
N LEU A 11 30.67 -39.43 29.89
CA LEU A 11 31.46 -38.51 30.74
C LEU A 11 32.93 -38.22 30.28
N MET A 12 33.15 -36.95 29.89
CA MET A 12 34.41 -36.14 29.89
C MET A 12 35.48 -36.45 28.81
N ALA A 13 36.26 -35.49 28.27
CA ALA A 13 36.59 -34.15 28.72
C ALA A 13 36.95 -33.19 27.55
N MET A 14 36.52 -31.94 27.73
CA MET A 14 37.22 -30.67 27.50
C MET A 14 38.27 -30.54 26.38
N THR A 15 37.91 -29.72 25.39
CA THR A 15 38.82 -28.71 24.85
C THR A 15 38.14 -27.35 25.01
N ALA A 16 38.58 -26.57 26.00
CA ALA A 16 38.28 -25.15 26.07
C ALA A 16 39.39 -24.40 25.34
N VAL A 17 39.05 -23.37 24.55
CA VAL A 17 39.63 -22.01 24.60
C VAL A 17 38.94 -21.11 23.56
N ALA A 18 38.26 -20.10 24.08
CA ALA A 18 38.02 -18.74 23.58
C ALA A 18 37.74 -18.51 22.08
N ILE A 19 36.47 -18.26 21.75
CA ILE A 19 36.13 -17.14 20.87
C ILE A 19 35.29 -16.16 21.67
N VAL A 20 36.00 -15.20 22.28
CA VAL A 20 35.44 -13.94 22.76
C VAL A 20 34.92 -13.17 21.55
N GLY A 21 33.66 -12.73 21.63
CA GLY A 21 33.17 -11.60 20.85
C GLY A 21 32.28 -11.94 19.66
N ALA A 22 30.98 -12.20 19.89
CA ALA A 22 29.91 -11.84 18.94
C ALA A 22 28.47 -11.93 19.52
N THR A 23 28.26 -12.08 20.84
CA THR A 23 26.91 -12.20 21.44
C THR A 23 26.19 -10.86 21.67
N PHE A 24 26.58 -9.80 20.98
CA PHE A 24 25.90 -8.50 21.03
C PHE A 24 25.46 -8.04 19.63
N GLN A 25 24.87 -8.94 18.85
CA GLN A 25 24.03 -8.53 17.71
C GLN A 25 22.67 -8.12 18.29
N LEU A 26 22.60 -6.83 18.61
CA LEU A 26 21.41 -6.01 18.72
C LEU A 26 20.16 -6.71 18.16
N THR A 27 19.16 -6.92 19.01
CA THR A 27 17.77 -6.75 18.60
C THR A 27 17.63 -5.31 18.11
N ARG A 28 18.07 -5.02 16.89
CA ARG A 28 17.67 -3.80 16.19
C ARG A 28 16.16 -3.95 16.04
N ALA A 29 15.41 -3.23 16.85
CA ALA A 29 14.01 -2.96 16.56
C ALA A 29 13.95 -2.60 15.08
N GLN A 30 13.24 -3.42 14.28
CA GLN A 30 13.01 -3.07 12.90
C GLN A 30 12.41 -1.65 12.92
N PRO A 31 12.98 -0.69 12.17
CA PRO A 31 12.35 0.60 12.05
C PRO A 31 10.90 0.36 11.60
N PRO A 32 9.91 1.06 12.18
CA PRO A 32 8.51 0.89 11.80
C PRO A 32 8.43 0.95 10.27
N PRO A 33 7.58 0.12 9.63
CA PRO A 33 7.51 0.03 8.19
C PRO A 33 7.43 1.45 7.64
N SER A 34 8.45 1.84 6.90
CA SER A 34 8.59 3.19 6.38
C SER A 34 7.30 3.51 5.65
N ARG A 35 6.59 4.55 6.09
CA ARG A 35 5.45 5.15 5.38
C ARG A 35 5.97 5.51 3.99
N THR A 36 5.84 4.57 3.06
CA THR A 36 6.47 4.69 1.76
C THR A 36 5.75 5.84 1.06
N PRO A 37 6.45 6.80 0.43
CA PRO A 37 5.80 7.90 -0.28
C PRO A 37 4.74 7.43 -1.29
N GLY A 38 4.86 6.21 -1.82
CA GLY A 38 3.88 5.57 -2.70
C GLY A 38 2.58 5.14 -2.00
N ALA A 39 2.63 4.73 -0.74
CA ALA A 39 1.47 4.27 0.02
C ALA A 39 0.44 5.39 0.26
N PHE A 40 0.94 6.56 0.65
CA PHE A 40 0.13 7.76 0.86
C PHE A 40 -0.56 8.22 -0.43
N ARG A 41 0.08 7.99 -1.58
CA ARG A 41 -0.44 8.34 -2.90
C ARG A 41 -1.61 7.47 -3.35
N VAL A 42 -1.57 6.18 -3.02
CA VAL A 42 -2.66 5.25 -3.33
C VAL A 42 -3.90 5.57 -2.47
N MET A 43 -3.71 6.04 -1.24
CA MET A 43 -4.80 6.40 -0.33
C MET A 43 -5.61 7.64 -0.76
N GLN A 44 -5.00 8.61 -1.44
CA GLN A 44 -5.68 9.84 -1.90
C GLN A 44 -6.27 9.75 -3.31
N THR A 45 -6.37 8.55 -3.89
CA THR A 45 -6.74 8.40 -5.31
C THR A 45 -8.16 8.85 -5.62
N VAL A 46 -9.14 8.59 -4.75
CA VAL A 46 -10.56 8.84 -5.04
C VAL A 46 -10.86 10.34 -5.12
N GLU A 47 -10.43 11.12 -4.12
CA GLU A 47 -10.66 12.57 -4.07
C GLU A 47 -9.87 13.30 -5.15
N ASN A 48 -8.63 12.88 -5.38
CA ASN A 48 -7.77 13.45 -6.41
C ASN A 48 -8.36 13.23 -7.80
N THR A 49 -8.86 12.02 -8.09
CA THR A 49 -9.53 11.73 -9.36
C THR A 49 -10.84 12.53 -9.49
N TRP A 50 -11.62 12.72 -8.43
CA TRP A 50 -12.82 13.58 -8.45
C TRP A 50 -12.47 15.03 -8.81
N ALA A 51 -11.48 15.61 -8.11
CA ALA A 51 -11.01 16.95 -8.38
C ALA A 51 -10.47 17.09 -9.81
N ALA A 52 -9.75 16.08 -10.31
CA ALA A 52 -9.24 16.08 -11.67
C ALA A 52 -10.36 16.12 -12.71
N ILE A 53 -11.38 15.25 -12.60
CA ILE A 53 -12.45 15.26 -13.59
C ILE A 53 -13.28 16.55 -13.55
N ALA A 54 -13.46 17.14 -12.36
CA ALA A 54 -14.23 18.37 -12.18
C ALA A 54 -13.48 19.63 -12.63
N PHE A 55 -12.20 19.76 -12.28
CA PHE A 55 -11.47 21.03 -12.39
C PHE A 55 -10.37 21.03 -13.45
N GLU A 56 -9.80 19.87 -13.78
CA GLU A 56 -8.66 19.76 -14.70
C GLU A 56 -9.11 19.27 -16.08
N VAL A 57 -9.88 18.18 -16.12
CA VAL A 57 -10.51 17.66 -17.34
C VAL A 57 -11.73 18.51 -17.69
N LYS A 58 -12.44 19.02 -16.68
CA LYS A 58 -13.64 19.85 -16.79
C LYS A 58 -14.73 19.15 -17.62
N VAL A 59 -15.07 17.94 -17.22
CA VAL A 59 -16.18 17.18 -17.84
C VAL A 59 -17.51 17.91 -17.61
N SER A 60 -18.52 17.63 -18.42
CA SER A 60 -19.83 18.29 -18.30
C SER A 60 -20.52 17.99 -16.97
N ASP A 61 -21.44 18.87 -16.55
CA ASP A 61 -22.27 18.66 -15.36
C ASP A 61 -23.09 17.38 -15.42
N GLU A 62 -23.54 16.97 -16.62
CA GLU A 62 -24.22 15.70 -16.83
C GLU A 62 -23.29 14.51 -16.57
N THR A 63 -22.05 14.58 -17.04
CA THR A 63 -21.03 13.57 -16.75
C THR A 63 -20.69 13.54 -15.25
N LEU A 64 -20.59 14.69 -14.59
CA LEU A 64 -20.41 14.77 -13.13
C LEU A 64 -21.57 14.14 -12.36
N LYS A 65 -22.82 14.35 -12.80
CA LYS A 65 -24.01 13.69 -12.22
C LYS A 65 -23.92 12.17 -12.36
N LYS A 66 -23.51 11.65 -13.52
CA LYS A 66 -23.30 10.20 -13.76
C LYS A 66 -22.12 9.64 -12.97
N ALA A 67 -21.07 10.45 -12.77
CA ALA A 67 -19.87 10.04 -12.03
C ALA A 67 -20.11 9.96 -10.52
N ARG A 68 -20.91 10.87 -9.95
CA ARG A 68 -21.18 10.95 -8.50
C ARG A 68 -21.45 9.59 -7.83
N PRO A 69 -22.37 8.72 -8.30
CA PRO A 69 -22.60 7.42 -7.66
C PRO A 69 -21.37 6.49 -7.69
N LEU A 70 -20.52 6.57 -8.72
CA LEU A 70 -19.27 5.80 -8.79
C LEU A 70 -18.28 6.23 -7.69
N PHE A 71 -18.13 7.54 -7.50
CA PHE A 71 -17.26 8.08 -6.45
C PHE A 71 -17.82 7.84 -5.06
N GLN A 72 -19.13 7.94 -4.87
CA GLN A 72 -19.78 7.61 -3.59
C GLN A 72 -19.49 6.15 -3.21
N LYS A 73 -19.67 5.22 -4.15
CA LYS A 73 -19.34 3.81 -3.93
C LYS A 73 -17.85 3.62 -3.60
N ALA A 74 -16.96 4.21 -4.39
CA ALA A 74 -15.51 4.10 -4.14
C ALA A 74 -15.11 4.66 -2.75
N TRP A 75 -15.75 5.74 -2.32
CA TRP A 75 -15.56 6.33 -1.00
C TRP A 75 -16.04 5.40 0.13
N ASP A 76 -17.23 4.83 -0.02
CA ASP A 76 -17.80 3.91 0.97
C ASP A 76 -17.00 2.61 1.07
N ASP A 77 -16.59 2.05 -0.06
CA ASP A 77 -15.70 0.89 -0.13
C ASP A 77 -14.34 1.18 0.53
N ARG A 78 -13.78 2.37 0.32
CA ARG A 78 -12.56 2.79 1.00
C ARG A 78 -12.75 2.85 2.51
N LYS A 79 -13.81 3.49 3.00
CA LYS A 79 -14.09 3.55 4.45
C LYS A 79 -14.21 2.15 5.04
N LYS A 80 -14.86 1.23 4.33
CA LYS A 80 -14.99 -0.17 4.74
C LYS A 80 -13.62 -0.85 4.81
N LEU A 81 -12.83 -0.74 3.74
CA LEU A 81 -11.49 -1.30 3.67
C LEU A 81 -10.59 -0.80 4.80
N MET A 82 -10.61 0.49 5.12
CA MET A 82 -9.77 1.07 6.17
C MET A 82 -10.14 0.54 7.57
N ARG A 83 -11.41 0.19 7.80
CA ARG A 83 -11.84 -0.47 9.05
C ARG A 83 -11.39 -1.93 9.11
N GLU A 84 -11.51 -2.65 8.00
CA GLU A 84 -11.26 -4.10 7.92
C GLU A 84 -9.77 -4.44 7.82
N SER A 85 -8.95 -3.55 7.24
CA SER A 85 -7.52 -3.76 7.04
C SER A 85 -6.65 -3.11 8.11
N ALA A 86 -7.22 -2.79 9.29
CA ALA A 86 -6.48 -2.16 10.38
C ALA A 86 -5.23 -2.98 10.74
N GLY A 87 -4.05 -2.38 10.60
CA GLY A 87 -2.77 -3.04 10.85
C GLY A 87 -2.26 -3.96 9.73
N ASN A 88 -3.06 -4.26 8.70
CA ASN A 88 -2.65 -5.06 7.55
C ASN A 88 -2.44 -4.17 6.31
N PHE A 89 -1.21 -3.71 6.15
CA PHE A 89 -0.82 -2.82 5.05
C PHE A 89 -1.00 -3.45 3.66
N ASN A 90 -0.71 -4.75 3.50
CA ASN A 90 -0.81 -5.42 2.21
C ASN A 90 -2.25 -5.54 1.75
N ALA A 91 -3.15 -5.96 2.64
CA ALA A 91 -4.59 -6.03 2.37
C ALA A 91 -5.16 -4.65 2.01
N MET A 92 -4.74 -3.61 2.75
CA MET A 92 -5.13 -2.23 2.45
C MET A 92 -4.67 -1.79 1.05
N MET A 93 -3.42 -2.07 0.67
CA MET A 93 -2.89 -1.68 -0.64
C MET A 93 -3.57 -2.41 -1.80
N GLU A 94 -3.85 -3.70 -1.64
CA GLU A 94 -4.58 -4.49 -2.63
C GLU A 94 -6.03 -4.02 -2.77
N GLY A 95 -6.73 -3.83 -1.65
CA GLY A 95 -8.09 -3.32 -1.63
C GLY A 95 -8.20 -1.93 -2.27
N MET A 96 -7.26 -1.02 -1.98
CA MET A 96 -7.24 0.30 -2.62
C MET A 96 -7.01 0.22 -4.13
N ARG A 97 -6.16 -0.70 -4.59
CA ARG A 97 -5.94 -0.94 -6.03
C ARG A 97 -7.22 -1.42 -6.69
N LYS A 98 -7.95 -2.34 -6.05
CA LYS A 98 -9.24 -2.82 -6.54
C LYS A 98 -10.25 -1.67 -6.64
N ILE A 99 -10.40 -0.86 -5.60
CA ILE A 99 -11.30 0.30 -5.60
C ILE A 99 -10.97 1.26 -6.75
N LYS A 100 -9.68 1.55 -6.98
CA LYS A 100 -9.24 2.40 -8.09
C LYS A 100 -9.58 1.79 -9.44
N ASN A 101 -9.32 0.49 -9.64
CA ASN A 101 -9.63 -0.19 -10.90
C ASN A 101 -11.14 -0.20 -11.19
N ASP A 102 -11.97 -0.45 -10.17
CA ASP A 102 -13.43 -0.44 -10.29
C ASP A 102 -13.94 0.97 -10.66
N LEU A 103 -13.38 2.01 -10.02
CA LEU A 103 -13.68 3.40 -10.35
C LEU A 103 -13.27 3.73 -11.80
N ASP A 104 -12.07 3.36 -12.23
CA ASP A 104 -11.57 3.61 -13.59
C ASP A 104 -12.42 2.90 -14.64
N ALA A 105 -12.83 1.67 -14.38
CA ALA A 105 -13.72 0.93 -15.25
C ALA A 105 -15.11 1.60 -15.36
N GLY A 106 -15.61 2.18 -14.26
CA GLY A 106 -16.84 2.97 -14.28
C GLY A 106 -16.67 4.27 -15.08
N LEU A 107 -15.58 5.00 -14.86
CA LEU A 107 -15.28 6.26 -15.56
C LEU A 107 -15.14 6.05 -17.07
N LYS A 108 -14.51 4.96 -17.52
CA LYS A 108 -14.39 4.60 -18.95
C LYS A 108 -15.73 4.43 -19.68
N LYS A 109 -16.81 4.15 -18.94
CA LYS A 109 -18.15 4.00 -19.54
C LYS A 109 -18.88 5.33 -19.71
N ILE A 110 -18.43 6.38 -19.04
CA ILE A 110 -19.15 7.67 -18.99
C ILE A 110 -18.33 8.85 -19.49
N LEU A 111 -17.00 8.76 -19.49
CA LEU A 111 -16.10 9.73 -20.09
C LEU A 111 -15.90 9.39 -21.57
N SER A 112 -15.81 10.41 -22.41
CA SER A 112 -15.30 10.26 -23.77
C SER A 112 -13.83 9.84 -23.78
N ASP A 113 -13.36 9.34 -24.93
CA ASP A 113 -11.96 8.94 -25.12
C ASP A 113 -10.99 10.11 -24.85
N ASP A 114 -11.36 11.32 -25.28
CA ASP A 114 -10.55 12.52 -25.07
C ASP A 114 -10.48 12.93 -23.58
N GLU A 115 -11.61 12.87 -22.86
CA GLU A 115 -11.64 13.13 -21.42
C GLU A 115 -10.83 12.07 -20.65
N MET A 116 -10.94 10.80 -21.05
CA MET A 116 -10.17 9.71 -20.46
C MET A 116 -8.66 9.87 -20.71
N LYS A 117 -8.28 10.32 -21.90
CA LYS A 117 -6.89 10.63 -22.25
C LYS A 117 -6.34 11.78 -21.40
N LYS A 118 -7.11 12.86 -21.23
CA LYS A 118 -6.75 13.99 -20.35
C LYS A 118 -6.60 13.54 -18.89
N LEU A 119 -7.54 12.73 -18.40
CA LEU A 119 -7.46 12.18 -17.04
C LEU A 119 -6.19 11.34 -16.86
N THR A 120 -5.89 10.45 -17.81
CA THR A 120 -4.69 9.60 -17.78
C THR A 120 -3.40 10.42 -17.80
N GLN A 121 -3.36 11.50 -18.59
CA GLN A 121 -2.23 12.42 -18.64
C GLN A 121 -2.06 13.14 -17.30
N TRP A 122 -3.15 13.62 -16.72
CA TRP A 122 -3.14 14.25 -15.41
C TRP A 122 -2.61 13.30 -14.33
N GLU A 123 -3.12 12.06 -14.27
CA GLU A 123 -2.64 11.05 -13.31
C GLU A 123 -1.14 10.76 -13.45
N ARG A 124 -0.65 10.66 -14.70
CA ARG A 124 0.78 10.48 -14.98
C ARG A 124 1.62 11.65 -14.48
N SER A 125 1.11 12.88 -14.62
CA SER A 125 1.79 14.08 -14.10
C SER A 125 1.90 14.06 -12.57
N GLN A 126 0.85 13.61 -11.87
CA GLN A 126 0.86 13.49 -10.41
C GLN A 126 1.85 12.43 -9.92
N ARG A 127 2.02 11.33 -10.67
CA ARG A 127 3.04 10.31 -10.36
C ARG A 127 4.47 10.82 -10.48
N ARG A 128 4.73 11.75 -11.40
CA ARG A 128 6.05 12.33 -11.66
C ARG A 128 6.46 13.45 -10.71
N ARG A 129 5.52 14.00 -9.93
CA ARG A 129 5.85 15.00 -8.91
C ARG A 129 6.73 14.36 -7.83
N PRO A 130 7.84 14.95 -7.40
CA PRO A 130 8.54 14.46 -6.22
C PRO A 130 7.63 14.57 -4.99
N PRO A 131 7.79 13.72 -3.96
CA PRO A 131 7.11 13.93 -2.69
C PRO A 131 7.47 15.34 -2.17
N MET A 132 6.47 16.08 -1.67
CA MET A 132 6.72 17.37 -1.04
C MET A 132 7.75 17.17 0.07
N GLY A 133 8.92 17.83 -0.04
CA GLY A 133 10.03 17.70 0.91
C GLY A 133 11.27 16.96 0.38
N ALA A 134 11.30 16.49 -0.87
CA ALA A 134 12.56 15.99 -1.44
C ALA A 134 13.59 17.13 -1.52
N PRO A 135 14.82 16.98 -0.97
CA PRO A 135 15.85 18.02 -1.05
C PRO A 135 16.10 18.34 -2.52
N ARG A 136 15.97 19.62 -2.89
CA ARG A 136 16.51 20.09 -4.18
C ARG A 136 18.02 19.96 -4.05
N ARG A 137 18.60 18.93 -4.67
CA ARG A 137 20.05 18.86 -4.86
C ARG A 137 20.42 20.12 -5.66
N ARG A 138 21.01 21.08 -4.97
CA ARG A 138 21.74 22.20 -5.57
C ARG A 138 23.11 21.72 -5.96
#